data_AF-A0A0D7ACJ3-F1
#
_entry.id   AF-A0A0D7ACJ3-F1
#
_cell.length_a   1.000
_cell.length_b   1.000
_cell.length_c   1.000
_cell.angle_alpha   90.00
_cell.angle_beta   90.00
_cell.angle_gamma   90.00
#
_symmetry.space_group_name_H-M   'P 1'
#
loop_
_entity.id
_entity.type
_entity.pdbx_description
1 polymer ?
#
loop_
_entity_poly.entity_id
_entity_poly.type
_entity_poly.pdbx_seq_one_letter_code
_entity_poly.pdbx_strand_id
1 'polypeptide(L)'
;MPDLDNRGKIAAAEIAFYAPAALVACALFARYAFHYESGWVFTLLFSSVRIVCGALILAAELSSSSTANLYTAAYVMFETDLGLLLISALGYLGLAGYHTYSSLYQTMTYFRITAFFCLAAMIITAVGGGLQANDPSSKEIKTGKTLRRVGAVLFMVIWCFMVFLHLYAYSFRWEMRYSHRRFLAFLFLAMAFLGVRCVYQILDVWSSADIYGLRLSSNSHIVKFQPVTGDYVTWLVMGLIMEYVAVVIYLAGSIDVVIHRRR
;
A
#
# COMPACT_ATOMS: atom_id res chain seq x y z
N MET A 1 -18.60 20.08 20.02
CA MET A 1 -17.45 19.53 19.29
C MET A 1 -17.62 19.98 17.85
N PRO A 2 -16.57 20.50 17.17
CA PRO A 2 -16.68 20.75 15.74
C PRO A 2 -17.09 19.44 15.05
N ASP A 3 -18.12 19.50 14.22
CA ASP A 3 -18.59 18.33 13.47
C ASP A 3 -17.51 17.95 12.45
N LEU A 4 -16.99 16.72 12.55
CA LEU A 4 -16.04 16.19 11.58
C LEU A 4 -16.71 16.06 10.21
N ASP A 5 -16.01 16.51 9.17
CA ASP A 5 -16.40 16.22 7.80
C ASP A 5 -16.35 14.71 7.53
N ASN A 6 -17.00 14.24 6.46
CA ASN A 6 -17.01 12.84 6.09
C ASN A 6 -15.60 12.26 5.92
N ARG A 7 -14.63 13.09 5.49
CA ARG A 7 -13.22 12.70 5.36
C ARG A 7 -12.55 12.47 6.71
N GLY A 8 -12.78 13.35 7.69
CA GLY A 8 -12.35 13.15 9.08
C GLY A 8 -12.93 11.88 9.70
N LYS A 9 -14.22 11.59 9.46
CA LYS A 9 -14.85 10.35 9.93
C LYS A 9 -14.16 9.10 9.34
N ILE A 10 -13.80 9.16 8.05
CA ILE A 10 -13.05 8.07 7.41
C ILE A 10 -11.64 7.95 8.00
N ALA A 11 -10.95 9.05 8.27
CA ALA A 11 -9.63 9.04 8.91
C ALA A 11 -9.68 8.43 10.33
N ALA A 12 -10.72 8.71 11.10
CA ALA A 12 -10.94 8.06 12.40
C ALA A 12 -11.19 6.55 12.26
N ALA A 13 -11.96 6.14 11.25
CA ALA A 13 -12.18 4.73 10.94
C ALA A 13 -10.89 4.03 10.51
N GLU A 14 -10.05 4.68 9.69
CA GLU A 14 -8.74 4.16 9.25
C GLU A 14 -7.87 3.78 10.45
N ILE A 15 -7.74 4.66 11.45
CA ILE A 15 -7.00 4.37 12.69
C ILE A 15 -7.60 3.16 13.42
N ALA A 16 -8.92 3.13 13.57
CA ALA A 16 -9.61 2.06 14.30
C ALA A 16 -9.43 0.68 13.64
N PHE A 17 -9.36 0.61 12.31
CA PHE A 17 -9.16 -0.65 11.57
C PHE A 17 -7.70 -1.08 11.52
N TYR A 18 -6.77 -0.15 11.30
CA TYR A 18 -5.34 -0.48 11.18
C TYR A 18 -4.64 -0.68 12.53
N ALA A 19 -5.15 -0.15 13.64
CA ALA A 19 -4.58 -0.39 14.97
C ALA A 19 -4.59 -1.88 15.37
N PRO A 20 -5.70 -2.64 15.27
CA PRO A 20 -5.69 -4.08 15.49
C PRO A 20 -4.74 -4.84 14.55
N ALA A 21 -4.68 -4.46 13.27
CA ALA A 21 -3.79 -5.08 12.29
C ALA A 21 -2.31 -4.87 12.67
N ALA A 22 -1.95 -3.66 13.11
CA ALA A 22 -0.62 -3.33 13.60
C ALA A 22 -0.26 -4.13 14.87
N LEU A 23 -1.20 -4.29 15.81
CA LEU A 23 -0.98 -5.10 17.01
C LEU A 23 -0.73 -6.57 16.68
N VAL A 24 -1.53 -7.15 15.77
CA VAL A 24 -1.33 -8.53 15.30
C VAL A 24 0.01 -8.67 14.59
N ALA A 25 0.34 -7.77 13.66
CA ALA A 25 1.63 -7.80 12.95
C ALA A 25 2.82 -7.67 13.93
N CYS A 26 2.71 -6.79 14.92
CA CYS A 26 3.71 -6.60 15.98
C CYS A 26 3.86 -7.86 16.85
N ALA A 27 2.76 -8.47 17.27
CA ALA A 27 2.78 -9.70 18.05
C ALA A 27 3.41 -10.87 17.27
N LEU A 28 3.10 -10.99 15.98
CA LEU A 28 3.72 -11.99 15.11
C LEU A 28 5.21 -11.72 14.93
N PHE A 29 5.59 -10.47 14.68
CA PHE A 29 7.00 -10.08 14.55
C PHE A 29 7.81 -10.36 15.84
N ALA A 30 7.27 -9.98 17.00
CA ALA A 30 7.93 -10.21 18.29
C ALA A 30 8.05 -11.69 18.65
N ARG A 31 7.02 -12.49 18.32
CA ARG A 31 6.95 -13.91 18.68
C ARG A 31 7.76 -14.82 17.74
N TYR A 32 7.83 -14.47 16.47
CA TYR A 32 8.43 -15.32 15.41
C TYR A 32 9.69 -14.69 14.81
N ALA A 33 10.35 -13.83 15.59
CA ALA A 33 11.45 -12.93 15.25
C ALA A 33 12.49 -13.41 14.21
N PHE A 34 12.92 -12.43 13.39
CA PHE A 34 14.15 -12.36 12.56
C PHE A 34 14.41 -13.42 11.47
N HIS A 35 13.41 -14.14 10.99
CA HIS A 35 13.55 -14.66 9.62
C HIS A 35 13.36 -13.51 8.63
N TYR A 36 14.42 -13.14 7.92
CA TYR A 36 14.50 -12.02 6.97
C TYR A 36 13.43 -12.03 5.85
N GLU A 37 12.68 -13.13 5.74
CA GLU A 37 11.62 -13.34 4.76
C GLU A 37 10.20 -13.10 5.31
N SER A 38 10.05 -12.58 6.53
CA SER A 38 8.71 -12.38 7.09
C SER A 38 8.07 -11.07 6.59
N GLY A 39 6.97 -11.17 5.82
CA GLY A 39 6.17 -10.01 5.40
C GLY A 39 5.61 -9.16 6.55
N TRP A 40 5.64 -9.67 7.79
CA TRP A 40 5.08 -9.00 8.98
C TRP A 40 5.71 -7.64 9.28
N VAL A 41 7.02 -7.48 9.11
CA VAL A 41 7.69 -6.18 9.37
C VAL A 41 7.15 -5.11 8.45
N PHE A 42 7.02 -5.43 7.17
CA PHE A 42 6.49 -4.49 6.18
C PHE A 42 4.99 -4.24 6.37
N THR A 43 4.21 -5.24 6.80
CA THR A 43 2.81 -5.03 7.21
C THR A 43 2.70 -4.10 8.42
N LEU A 44 3.59 -4.24 9.39
CA LEU A 44 3.64 -3.39 10.58
C LEU A 44 4.01 -1.94 10.20
N LEU A 45 5.04 -1.76 9.36
CA LEU A 45 5.43 -0.44 8.85
C LEU A 45 4.29 0.20 8.07
N PHE A 46 3.69 -0.55 7.15
CA PHE A 46 2.54 -0.11 6.37
C PHE A 46 1.36 0.31 7.27
N SER A 47 0.97 -0.53 8.24
CA SER A 47 -0.13 -0.22 9.16
C SER A 47 0.20 1.00 10.05
N SER A 48 1.47 1.19 10.40
CA SER A 48 1.91 2.37 11.15
C SER A 48 1.79 3.65 10.32
N VAL A 49 2.18 3.62 9.04
CA VAL A 49 1.99 4.75 8.12
C VAL A 49 0.52 5.09 7.96
N ARG A 50 -0.37 4.09 7.89
CA ARG A 50 -1.83 4.29 7.85
C ARG A 50 -2.39 4.97 9.08
N ILE A 51 -1.97 4.55 10.26
CA ILE A 51 -2.36 5.19 11.53
C ILE A 51 -1.89 6.64 11.56
N VAL A 52 -0.64 6.90 11.14
CA VAL A 52 -0.09 8.26 11.06
C VAL A 52 -0.86 9.12 10.05
N CYS A 53 -1.19 8.58 8.87
CA CYS A 53 -1.98 9.26 7.85
C CYS A 53 -3.34 9.72 8.40
N GLY A 54 -4.11 8.81 9.00
CA GLY A 54 -5.39 9.14 9.63
C GLY A 54 -5.23 10.17 10.76
N ALA A 55 -4.18 10.05 11.58
CA ALA A 55 -3.92 10.98 12.68
C ALA A 55 -3.56 12.39 12.18
N LEU A 56 -2.81 12.51 11.08
CA LEU A 56 -2.45 13.79 10.46
C LEU A 56 -3.69 14.51 9.90
N ILE A 57 -4.61 13.78 9.25
CA ILE A 57 -5.87 14.35 8.74
C ILE A 57 -6.73 14.84 9.91
N LEU A 58 -6.89 14.05 10.97
CA LEU A 58 -7.65 14.44 12.15
C LEU A 58 -7.03 15.65 12.87
N ALA A 59 -5.71 15.68 13.02
CA ALA A 59 -5.01 16.81 13.61
C ALA A 59 -5.17 18.10 12.78
N ALA A 60 -5.17 17.98 11.45
CA ALA A 60 -5.40 19.10 10.55
C ALA A 60 -6.84 19.65 10.65
N GLU A 61 -7.85 18.80 10.86
CA GLU A 61 -9.25 19.24 11.03
C GLU A 61 -9.52 19.83 12.42
N LEU A 62 -8.86 19.32 13.46
CA LEU A 62 -9.05 19.78 14.84
C LEU A 62 -8.25 21.05 15.18
N SER A 63 -7.26 21.41 14.37
CA SER A 63 -6.45 22.61 14.60
C SER A 63 -7.11 23.86 14.01
N SER A 64 -7.27 24.91 14.83
CA SER A 64 -7.89 26.21 14.44
C SER A 64 -7.06 27.01 13.42
N SER A 65 -5.82 26.60 13.16
CA SER A 65 -4.99 27.09 12.07
C SER A 65 -4.69 25.91 11.14
N SER A 66 -5.47 25.77 10.07
CA SER A 66 -5.30 24.70 9.08
C SER A 66 -3.88 24.77 8.49
N THR A 67 -2.98 23.93 8.99
CA THR A 67 -1.62 23.83 8.48
C THR A 67 -1.65 22.97 7.23
N ALA A 68 -1.59 23.59 6.05
CA ALA A 68 -1.50 22.91 4.75
C ALA A 68 -0.45 21.78 4.75
N ASN A 69 0.64 21.94 5.50
CA ASN A 69 1.69 20.94 5.64
C ASN A 69 1.21 19.59 6.19
N LEU A 70 0.23 19.55 7.10
CA LEU A 70 -0.31 18.29 7.64
C LEU A 70 -1.10 17.52 6.57
N TYR A 71 -1.93 18.22 5.79
CA TYR A 71 -2.64 17.63 4.66
C TYR A 71 -1.68 17.17 3.57
N THR A 72 -0.68 17.99 3.21
CA THR A 72 0.40 17.58 2.29
C THR A 72 1.02 16.27 2.75
N ALA A 73 1.46 16.19 4.01
CA ALA A 73 2.14 15.01 4.53
C ALA A 73 1.23 13.77 4.46
N ALA A 74 -0.04 13.89 4.85
CA ALA A 74 -1.01 12.80 4.80
C ALA A 74 -1.23 12.28 3.37
N TYR A 75 -1.47 13.17 2.40
CA TYR A 75 -1.72 12.76 1.01
C TYR A 75 -0.48 12.18 0.32
N VAL A 76 0.70 12.72 0.60
CA VAL A 76 1.96 12.13 0.10
C VAL A 76 2.18 10.74 0.71
N MET A 77 1.90 10.56 2.01
CA MET A 77 1.97 9.24 2.65
C MET A 77 0.97 8.25 2.05
N PHE A 78 -0.26 8.68 1.77
CA PHE A 78 -1.31 7.87 1.16
C PHE A 78 -0.94 7.29 -0.23
N GLU A 79 -0.09 7.97 -0.99
CA GLU A 79 0.36 7.44 -2.28
C GLU A 79 1.61 6.58 -2.19
N THR A 80 2.45 6.85 -1.19
CA THR A 80 3.75 6.20 -1.03
C THR A 80 3.65 4.89 -0.26
N ASP A 81 2.62 4.74 0.58
CA ASP A 81 2.37 3.54 1.38
C ASP A 81 2.14 2.27 0.56
N LEU A 82 1.64 2.38 -0.68
CA LEU A 82 1.42 1.24 -1.58
C LEU A 82 2.70 0.42 -1.75
N GLY A 83 3.86 1.09 -1.79
CA GLY A 83 5.13 0.39 -1.91
C GLY A 83 5.48 -0.45 -0.69
N LEU A 84 5.14 -0.01 0.53
CA LEU A 84 5.32 -0.84 1.73
C LEU A 84 4.44 -2.08 1.67
N LEU A 85 3.22 -1.94 1.16
CA LEU A 85 2.28 -3.04 1.02
C LEU A 85 2.73 -4.04 -0.06
N LEU A 86 3.24 -3.57 -1.20
CA LEU A 86 3.81 -4.43 -2.24
C LEU A 86 5.04 -5.20 -1.72
N ILE A 87 5.94 -4.54 -0.98
CA ILE A 87 7.10 -5.20 -0.35
C ILE A 87 6.63 -6.21 0.71
N SER A 88 5.57 -5.88 1.47
CA SER A 88 4.95 -6.82 2.40
C SER A 88 4.43 -8.06 1.71
N ALA A 89 3.72 -7.88 0.59
CA ALA A 89 3.16 -8.96 -0.20
C ALA A 89 4.26 -9.87 -0.79
N LEU A 90 5.40 -9.28 -1.18
CA LEU A 90 6.58 -10.01 -1.62
C LEU A 90 7.21 -10.83 -0.47
N GLY A 91 7.28 -10.26 0.75
CA GLY A 91 7.72 -10.99 1.93
C GLY A 91 6.84 -12.20 2.23
N TYR A 92 5.51 -12.05 2.15
CA TYR A 92 4.60 -13.19 2.30
C TYR A 92 4.74 -14.23 1.19
N LEU A 93 5.05 -13.82 -0.03
CA LEU A 93 5.38 -14.75 -1.11
C LEU A 93 6.66 -15.54 -0.79
N GLY A 94 7.69 -14.91 -0.22
CA GLY A 94 8.86 -15.61 0.32
C GLY A 94 8.49 -16.64 1.39
N LEU A 95 7.69 -16.23 2.36
CA LEU A 95 7.20 -17.10 3.45
C LEU A 95 6.43 -18.32 2.93
N ALA A 96 5.59 -18.16 1.90
CA ALA A 96 4.84 -19.26 1.29
C ALA A 96 5.77 -20.33 0.68
N GLY A 97 6.86 -19.89 0.04
CA GLY A 97 7.83 -20.75 -0.62
C GLY A 97 8.99 -21.23 0.24
N TYR A 98 8.94 -20.97 1.54
CA TYR A 98 10.01 -21.32 2.47
C TYR A 98 10.32 -22.83 2.39
N HIS A 99 11.59 -23.19 2.14
CA HIS A 99 12.09 -24.54 1.82
C HIS A 99 11.67 -25.18 0.48
N THR A 100 11.01 -24.45 -0.43
CA THR A 100 10.70 -24.95 -1.78
C THR A 100 11.42 -24.11 -2.83
N TYR A 101 10.81 -23.02 -3.32
CA TYR A 101 11.45 -22.13 -4.30
C TYR A 101 12.23 -21.00 -3.64
N SER A 102 11.96 -20.67 -2.38
CA SER A 102 12.62 -19.57 -1.67
C SER A 102 14.09 -19.87 -1.39
N SER A 103 14.46 -21.14 -1.31
CA SER A 103 15.86 -21.59 -1.19
C SER A 103 16.67 -21.48 -2.48
N LEU A 104 16.03 -21.23 -3.62
CA LEU A 104 16.73 -21.02 -4.87
C LEU A 104 17.29 -19.60 -4.92
N TYR A 105 18.61 -19.49 -5.14
CA TYR A 105 19.31 -18.21 -5.24
C TYR A 105 18.68 -17.25 -6.28
N GLN A 106 18.17 -17.79 -7.38
CA GLN A 106 17.51 -17.02 -8.44
C GLN A 106 16.22 -16.34 -7.93
N THR A 107 15.37 -17.07 -7.23
CA THR A 107 14.10 -16.53 -6.71
C THR A 107 14.32 -15.44 -5.67
N MET A 108 15.30 -15.62 -4.78
CA MET A 108 15.72 -14.58 -3.83
C MET A 108 16.23 -13.32 -4.52
N THR A 109 16.94 -13.48 -5.64
CA THR A 109 17.42 -12.35 -6.43
C THR A 109 16.24 -11.58 -7.05
N TYR A 110 15.26 -12.28 -7.64
CA TYR A 110 14.07 -11.64 -8.19
C TYR A 110 13.26 -10.88 -7.13
N PHE A 111 13.13 -11.44 -5.93
CA PHE A 111 12.46 -10.74 -4.83
C PHE A 111 13.23 -9.47 -4.43
N ARG A 112 14.54 -9.56 -4.19
CA ARG A 112 15.35 -8.40 -3.80
C ARG A 112 15.33 -7.28 -4.85
N ILE A 113 15.41 -7.63 -6.13
CA ILE A 113 15.32 -6.66 -7.24
C ILE A 113 13.94 -5.99 -7.24
N THR A 114 12.86 -6.76 -7.10
CA THR A 114 11.48 -6.22 -7.06
C THR A 114 11.31 -5.26 -5.88
N ALA A 115 11.80 -5.63 -4.70
CA ALA A 115 11.76 -4.77 -3.51
C ALA A 115 12.55 -3.47 -3.72
N PHE A 116 13.72 -3.54 -4.36
CA PHE A 116 14.53 -2.36 -4.69
C PHE A 116 13.79 -1.40 -5.63
N PHE A 117 13.18 -1.90 -6.71
CA PHE A 117 12.37 -1.07 -7.60
C PHE A 117 11.14 -0.49 -6.89
N CYS A 118 10.55 -1.22 -5.95
CA CYS A 118 9.44 -0.74 -5.14
C CYS A 118 9.86 0.43 -4.23
N LEU A 119 11.01 0.33 -3.56
CA LEU A 119 11.57 1.43 -2.77
C LEU A 119 11.89 2.65 -3.65
N ALA A 120 12.45 2.45 -4.84
CA ALA A 120 12.69 3.53 -5.79
C ALA A 120 11.38 4.22 -6.22
N ALA A 121 10.33 3.46 -6.53
CA ALA A 121 9.01 3.99 -6.88
C ALA A 121 8.37 4.79 -5.73
N MET A 122 8.54 4.32 -4.48
CA MET A 122 8.11 5.07 -3.29
C MET A 122 8.81 6.42 -3.18
N ILE A 123 10.14 6.46 -3.31
CA ILE A 123 10.91 7.70 -3.21
C ILE A 123 10.51 8.69 -4.32
N ILE A 124 10.37 8.21 -5.56
CA ILE A 124 9.93 9.01 -6.71
C ILE A 124 8.55 9.62 -6.45
N THR A 125 7.61 8.84 -5.93
CA THR A 125 6.25 9.30 -5.62
C THR A 125 6.25 10.29 -4.46
N ALA A 126 7.04 10.04 -3.41
CA ALA A 126 7.17 10.92 -2.24
C ALA A 126 7.73 12.30 -2.63
N VAL A 127 8.83 12.32 -3.40
CA VAL A 127 9.43 13.55 -3.93
C VAL A 127 8.45 14.25 -4.88
N GLY A 128 7.76 13.49 -5.72
CA GLY A 128 6.77 14.03 -6.64
C GLY A 128 5.64 14.75 -5.93
N GLY A 129 5.14 14.16 -4.85
CA GLY A 129 4.12 14.76 -4.01
C GLY A 129 4.61 15.99 -3.25
N GLY A 130 5.80 15.92 -2.63
CA GLY A 130 6.39 17.07 -1.95
C GLY A 130 6.59 18.27 -2.87
N LEU A 131 7.06 18.06 -4.11
CA LEU A 131 7.24 19.13 -5.11
C LEU A 131 5.92 19.73 -5.59
N GLN A 132 4.83 18.97 -5.61
CA GLN A 132 3.51 19.48 -6.00
C GLN A 132 2.83 20.30 -4.91
N ALA A 133 3.22 20.12 -3.65
CA ALA A 133 2.67 20.87 -2.54
C ALA A 133 3.28 22.28 -2.39
N ASN A 134 4.38 22.56 -3.09
CA ASN A 134 5.03 23.86 -3.15
C ASN A 134 4.36 24.80 -4.17
N ASP A 135 4.73 26.08 -4.14
CA ASP A 135 4.06 27.25 -4.73
C ASP A 135 3.48 27.06 -6.16
N PRO A 136 2.22 27.52 -6.46
CA PRO A 136 1.44 27.24 -7.69
C PRO A 136 2.04 27.66 -9.04
N SER A 137 3.07 28.51 -9.02
CA SER A 137 3.60 29.21 -10.20
C SER A 137 4.84 28.54 -10.83
N SER A 138 5.36 27.47 -10.24
CA SER A 138 6.75 27.05 -10.49
C SER A 138 6.90 25.87 -11.47
N LYS A 139 8.12 25.72 -12.01
CA LYS A 139 8.60 24.54 -12.73
C LYS A 139 8.45 23.26 -11.89
N GLU A 140 8.39 23.37 -10.56
CA GLU A 140 8.36 22.28 -9.60
C GLU A 140 7.06 21.47 -9.67
N ILE A 141 5.90 22.11 -9.88
CA ILE A 141 4.62 21.40 -10.02
C ILE A 141 4.60 20.50 -11.26
N LYS A 142 5.15 20.97 -12.38
CA LYS A 142 5.24 20.16 -13.61
C LYS A 142 6.16 18.96 -13.41
N THR A 143 7.28 19.14 -12.71
CA THR A 143 8.20 18.07 -12.36
C THR A 143 7.54 17.07 -11.41
N GLY A 144 6.92 17.54 -10.32
CA GLY A 144 6.26 16.71 -9.33
C GLY A 144 5.11 15.89 -9.92
N LYS A 145 4.33 16.49 -10.82
CA LYS A 145 3.29 15.79 -11.60
C LYS A 145 3.85 14.66 -12.45
N THR A 146 4.96 14.91 -13.15
CA THR A 146 5.61 13.86 -13.93
C THR A 146 6.12 12.75 -13.03
N LEU A 147 6.72 13.09 -11.89
CA LEU A 147 7.27 12.14 -10.93
C LEU A 147 6.17 11.23 -10.31
N ARG A 148 5.05 11.80 -9.84
CA ARG A 148 3.90 11.02 -9.34
C ARG A 148 3.36 10.07 -10.40
N ARG A 149 3.24 10.53 -11.65
CA ARG A 149 2.77 9.69 -12.78
C ARG A 149 3.71 8.53 -13.04
N VAL A 150 5.02 8.80 -13.11
CA VAL A 150 6.04 7.76 -13.29
C VAL A 150 5.99 6.76 -12.14
N GLY A 151 5.91 7.23 -10.89
CA GLY A 151 5.77 6.39 -9.70
C GLY A 151 4.55 5.47 -9.75
N ALA A 152 3.38 6.00 -10.11
CA ALA A 152 2.15 5.23 -10.25
C ALA A 152 2.24 4.15 -11.34
N VAL A 153 2.84 4.46 -12.51
CA VAL A 153 3.10 3.44 -13.55
C VAL A 153 4.06 2.37 -13.05
N LEU A 154 5.13 2.76 -12.34
CA LEU A 154 6.10 1.82 -11.80
C LEU A 154 5.44 0.85 -10.80
N PHE A 155 4.57 1.33 -9.90
CA PHE A 155 3.84 0.44 -8.98
C PHE A 155 2.96 -0.57 -9.74
N MET A 156 2.30 -0.15 -10.82
CA MET A 156 1.49 -1.05 -11.65
C MET A 156 2.35 -2.10 -12.37
N VAL A 157 3.50 -1.70 -12.91
CA VAL A 157 4.45 -2.64 -13.56
C VAL A 157 5.01 -3.63 -12.53
N ILE A 158 5.36 -3.15 -11.34
CA ILE A 158 5.83 -4.00 -10.22
C ILE A 158 4.73 -4.99 -9.82
N TRP A 159 3.48 -4.56 -9.71
CA TRP A 159 2.36 -5.46 -9.43
C TRP A 159 2.20 -6.53 -10.52
N CYS A 160 2.29 -6.18 -11.81
CA CYS A 160 2.25 -7.16 -12.89
C CYS A 160 3.40 -8.19 -12.77
N PHE A 161 4.60 -7.73 -12.43
CA PHE A 161 5.75 -8.61 -12.19
C PHE A 161 5.54 -9.50 -10.96
N MET A 162 4.91 -8.99 -9.90
CA MET A 162 4.54 -9.79 -8.73
C MET A 162 3.51 -10.86 -9.07
N VAL A 163 2.52 -10.56 -9.91
CA VAL A 163 1.58 -11.59 -10.41
C VAL A 163 2.33 -12.68 -11.17
N PHE A 164 3.29 -12.32 -12.01
CA PHE A 164 4.14 -13.29 -12.69
C PHE A 164 4.95 -14.16 -11.72
N LEU A 165 5.59 -13.56 -10.71
CA LEU A 165 6.29 -14.29 -9.65
C LEU A 165 5.36 -15.23 -8.88
N HIS A 166 4.11 -14.81 -8.66
CA HIS A 166 3.09 -15.63 -8.01
C HIS A 166 2.72 -16.85 -8.84
N LEU A 167 2.56 -16.68 -10.15
CA LEU A 167 2.30 -17.79 -11.08
C LEU A 167 3.50 -18.73 -11.15
N TYR A 168 4.72 -18.20 -11.15
CA TYR A 168 5.94 -19.00 -11.06
C TYR A 168 5.99 -19.82 -9.77
N ALA A 169 5.71 -19.21 -8.63
CA ALA A 169 5.58 -19.89 -7.34
C ALA A 169 4.51 -21.00 -7.36
N TYR A 170 3.41 -20.77 -8.07
CA TYR A 170 2.31 -21.74 -8.20
C TYR A 170 2.71 -22.99 -9.00
N SER A 171 3.71 -22.92 -9.87
CA SER A 171 4.25 -24.09 -10.58
C SER A 171 4.82 -25.15 -9.62
N PHE A 172 5.35 -24.73 -8.47
CA PHE A 172 5.91 -25.62 -7.44
C PHE A 172 4.86 -26.15 -6.44
N ARG A 173 3.56 -25.93 -6.68
CA ARG A 173 2.48 -26.28 -5.73
C ARG A 173 2.41 -27.76 -5.36
N TRP A 174 3.00 -28.64 -6.17
CA TRP A 174 3.01 -30.08 -5.95
C TRP A 174 4.06 -30.53 -4.95
N GLU A 175 5.12 -29.75 -4.79
CA GLU A 175 6.20 -30.00 -3.83
C GLU A 175 5.89 -29.40 -2.45
N MET A 176 4.89 -28.51 -2.38
CA MET A 176 4.52 -27.81 -1.15
C MET A 176 3.58 -28.62 -0.26
N ARG A 177 3.77 -28.48 1.05
CA ARG A 177 2.81 -28.93 2.06
C ARG A 177 1.45 -28.24 1.87
N TYR A 178 0.38 -28.91 2.26
CA TYR A 178 -1.00 -28.43 2.10
C TYR A 178 -1.22 -27.00 2.64
N SER A 179 -0.71 -26.68 3.83
CA SER A 179 -0.87 -25.34 4.44
C SER A 179 -0.18 -24.24 3.64
N HIS A 180 1.02 -24.50 3.10
CA HIS A 180 1.76 -23.53 2.27
C HIS A 180 1.05 -23.32 0.92
N ARG A 181 0.54 -24.39 0.31
CA ARG A 181 -0.24 -24.31 -0.93
C ARG A 181 -1.54 -23.52 -0.74
N ARG A 182 -2.25 -23.75 0.38
CA ARG A 182 -3.46 -23.00 0.72
C ARG A 182 -3.13 -21.51 0.94
N PHE A 183 -2.04 -21.21 1.63
CA PHE A 183 -1.58 -19.85 1.82
C PHE A 183 -1.24 -19.16 0.49
N LEU A 184 -0.57 -19.86 -0.44
CA LEU A 184 -0.29 -19.33 -1.77
C LEU A 184 -1.57 -18.98 -2.55
N ALA A 185 -2.66 -19.74 -2.38
CA ALA A 185 -3.95 -19.42 -2.98
C ALA A 185 -4.58 -18.16 -2.34
N PHE A 186 -4.49 -18.00 -1.01
CA PHE A 186 -4.93 -16.77 -0.34
C PHE A 186 -4.14 -15.54 -0.79
N LEU A 187 -2.82 -15.69 -0.97
CA LEU A 187 -1.98 -14.61 -1.49
C LEU A 187 -2.38 -14.19 -2.90
N PHE A 188 -2.76 -15.14 -3.77
CA PHE A 188 -3.25 -14.81 -5.11
C PHE A 188 -4.53 -13.97 -5.05
N LEU A 189 -5.46 -14.30 -4.14
CA LEU A 189 -6.66 -13.51 -3.91
C LEU A 189 -6.32 -12.09 -3.42
N ALA A 190 -5.38 -11.96 -2.49
CA ALA A 190 -4.91 -10.65 -2.03
C ALA A 190 -4.26 -9.81 -3.15
N MET A 191 -3.54 -10.44 -4.10
CA MET A 191 -2.96 -9.74 -5.25
C MET A 191 -4.03 -9.08 -6.14
N ALA A 192 -5.20 -9.70 -6.29
CA ALA A 192 -6.30 -9.09 -7.05
C ALA A 192 -6.78 -7.79 -6.40
N PHE A 193 -6.92 -7.78 -5.07
CA PHE A 193 -7.28 -6.58 -4.30
C PHE A 193 -6.21 -5.49 -4.37
N LEU A 194 -4.93 -5.86 -4.29
CA LEU A 194 -3.82 -4.93 -4.54
C LEU A 194 -3.84 -4.36 -5.96
N GLY A 195 -4.29 -5.14 -6.94
CA GLY A 195 -4.43 -4.69 -8.32
C GLY A 195 -5.43 -3.54 -8.45
N VAL A 196 -6.59 -3.67 -7.77
CA VAL A 196 -7.59 -2.58 -7.71
C VAL A 196 -7.00 -1.32 -7.09
N ARG A 197 -6.18 -1.46 -6.04
CA ARG A 197 -5.50 -0.35 -5.38
C ARG A 197 -4.43 0.33 -6.27
N CYS A 198 -3.68 -0.46 -7.06
CA CYS A 198 -2.72 0.07 -8.04
C CYS A 198 -3.44 0.84 -9.16
N VAL A 199 -4.54 0.31 -9.66
CA VAL A 199 -5.39 0.99 -10.66
C VAL A 199 -5.95 2.29 -10.09
N TYR A 200 -6.43 2.28 -8.84
CA TYR A 200 -6.88 3.50 -8.17
C TYR A 200 -5.80 4.57 -8.13
N GLN A 201 -4.55 4.23 -7.80
CA GLN A 201 -3.45 5.20 -7.78
C GLN A 201 -3.15 5.81 -9.15
N ILE A 202 -3.26 5.03 -10.23
CA ILE A 202 -3.17 5.56 -11.60
C ILE A 202 -4.34 6.50 -11.88
N LEU A 203 -5.56 6.15 -11.50
CA LEU A 203 -6.71 7.02 -11.75
C LEU A 203 -6.62 8.33 -10.96
N ASP A 204 -6.20 8.26 -9.71
CA ASP A 204 -5.96 9.40 -8.81
C ASP A 204 -4.93 10.38 -9.40
N VAL A 205 -3.73 9.91 -9.76
CA VAL A 205 -2.64 10.77 -10.25
C VAL A 205 -2.96 11.44 -11.61
N TRP A 206 -3.95 10.92 -12.35
CA TRP A 206 -4.45 11.54 -13.59
C TRP A 206 -5.73 12.36 -13.38
N SER A 207 -6.34 12.31 -12.21
CA SER A 207 -7.55 13.05 -11.86
C SER A 207 -7.29 14.53 -11.65
N SER A 208 -6.11 14.91 -11.16
CA SER A 208 -5.69 16.29 -10.93
C SER A 208 -4.24 16.54 -11.35
N ALA A 209 -3.86 17.81 -11.47
CA ALA A 209 -2.48 18.21 -11.69
C ALA A 209 -1.72 18.48 -10.37
N ASP A 210 -2.43 18.63 -9.27
CA ASP A 210 -1.96 18.99 -7.94
C ASP A 210 -2.52 18.02 -6.87
N ILE A 211 -1.87 17.96 -5.71
CA ILE A 211 -2.29 17.08 -4.60
C ILE A 211 -3.69 17.40 -4.09
N TYR A 212 -4.08 18.69 -4.07
CA TYR A 212 -5.29 19.15 -3.42
C TYR A 212 -6.55 19.06 -4.30
N GLY A 213 -6.39 18.82 -5.60
CA GLY A 213 -7.50 18.76 -6.55
C GLY A 213 -8.03 20.14 -6.96
N LEU A 214 -7.21 21.18 -6.89
CA LEU A 214 -7.55 22.54 -7.35
C LEU A 214 -7.52 22.67 -8.88
N ARG A 215 -6.73 21.85 -9.56
CA ARG A 215 -6.55 21.80 -11.02
C ARG A 215 -6.94 20.42 -11.53
N LEU A 216 -8.24 20.20 -11.59
CA LEU A 216 -8.86 18.97 -12.04
C LEU A 216 -8.60 18.69 -13.53
N SER A 217 -8.63 17.42 -13.88
CA SER A 217 -8.57 16.93 -15.26
C SER A 217 -9.81 17.34 -16.05
N SER A 218 -9.68 17.52 -17.36
CA SER A 218 -10.82 17.85 -18.25
C SER A 218 -11.83 16.70 -18.38
N ASN A 219 -11.43 15.47 -18.04
CA ASN A 219 -12.28 14.28 -18.16
C ASN A 219 -13.13 14.08 -16.89
N SER A 220 -14.45 14.25 -17.02
CA SER A 220 -15.42 14.14 -15.92
C SER A 220 -15.43 12.77 -15.22
N HIS A 221 -15.09 11.70 -15.92
CA HIS A 221 -15.03 10.34 -15.35
C HIS A 221 -13.83 10.15 -14.41
N ILE A 222 -12.69 10.79 -14.69
CA ILE A 222 -11.43 10.57 -13.94
C ILE A 222 -11.37 11.47 -12.70
N VAL A 223 -12.01 12.64 -12.76
CA VAL A 223 -12.08 13.61 -11.64
C VAL A 223 -12.65 13.00 -10.36
N LYS A 224 -13.54 12.00 -10.48
CA LYS A 224 -14.17 11.33 -9.33
C LYS A 224 -13.17 10.58 -8.43
N PHE A 225 -12.01 10.20 -8.97
CA PHE A 225 -10.99 9.42 -8.25
C PHE A 225 -10.07 10.28 -7.37
N GLN A 226 -10.24 11.61 -7.36
CA GLN A 226 -9.44 12.49 -6.52
C GLN A 226 -9.81 12.32 -5.03
N PRO A 227 -8.86 12.00 -4.12
CA PRO A 227 -9.15 11.72 -2.71
C PRO A 227 -9.53 12.95 -1.88
N VAL A 228 -9.41 14.18 -2.41
CA VAL A 228 -9.70 15.43 -1.68
C VAL A 228 -11.00 16.11 -2.12
N THR A 229 -11.24 16.18 -3.43
CA THR A 229 -12.41 16.88 -4.00
C THR A 229 -13.37 15.93 -4.71
N GLY A 230 -12.93 14.70 -5.02
CA GLY A 230 -13.73 13.68 -5.70
C GLY A 230 -14.66 12.91 -4.76
N ASP A 231 -15.24 11.85 -5.30
CA ASP A 231 -16.20 11.01 -4.61
C ASP A 231 -15.52 10.21 -3.48
N TYR A 232 -15.96 10.46 -2.26
CA TYR A 232 -15.39 9.80 -1.07
C TYR A 232 -15.68 8.29 -1.07
N VAL A 233 -16.74 7.82 -1.72
CA VAL A 233 -17.08 6.39 -1.77
C VAL A 233 -16.05 5.64 -2.61
N THR A 234 -15.70 6.19 -3.78
CA THR A 234 -14.68 5.60 -4.65
C THR A 234 -13.31 5.54 -3.96
N TRP A 235 -12.90 6.62 -3.28
CA TRP A 235 -11.68 6.64 -2.47
C TRP A 235 -11.70 5.60 -1.34
N LEU A 236 -12.80 5.53 -0.59
CA LEU A 236 -12.97 4.57 0.51
C LEU A 236 -12.89 3.13 0.01
N VAL A 237 -13.64 2.79 -1.04
CA VAL A 237 -13.74 1.40 -1.52
C VAL A 237 -12.46 0.97 -2.20
N MET A 238 -12.00 1.69 -3.23
CA MET A 238 -10.87 1.27 -4.06
C MET A 238 -9.52 1.60 -3.42
N GLY A 239 -9.45 2.65 -2.60
CA GLY A 239 -8.25 3.07 -1.90
C GLY A 239 -8.06 2.34 -0.57
N LEU A 240 -9.03 2.45 0.36
CA LEU A 240 -8.85 1.98 1.74
C LEU A 240 -9.31 0.53 1.97
N ILE A 241 -10.51 0.18 1.52
CA ILE A 241 -11.10 -1.15 1.82
C ILE A 241 -10.33 -2.28 1.13
N MET A 242 -9.99 -2.15 -0.15
CA MET A 242 -9.23 -3.19 -0.87
C MET A 242 -7.88 -3.47 -0.21
N GLU A 243 -7.26 -2.42 0.31
CA GLU A 243 -5.99 -2.48 0.98
C GLU A 243 -6.08 -3.17 2.34
N TYR A 244 -7.10 -2.80 3.12
CA TYR A 244 -7.39 -3.46 4.39
C TYR A 244 -7.70 -4.95 4.21
N VAL A 245 -8.51 -5.29 3.20
CA VAL A 245 -8.82 -6.68 2.85
C VAL A 245 -7.54 -7.46 2.52
N ALA A 246 -6.62 -6.89 1.74
CA ALA A 246 -5.33 -7.52 1.44
C ALA A 246 -4.52 -7.78 2.72
N VAL A 247 -4.44 -6.80 3.64
CA VAL A 247 -3.75 -6.97 4.94
C VAL A 247 -4.37 -8.06 5.79
N VAL A 248 -5.70 -8.11 5.89
CA VAL A 248 -6.40 -9.15 6.65
C VAL A 248 -6.09 -10.53 6.08
N ILE A 249 -6.11 -10.69 4.75
CA ILE A 249 -5.77 -11.96 4.09
C ILE A 249 -4.31 -12.35 4.39
N TYR A 250 -3.37 -11.40 4.35
CA TYR A 250 -1.97 -11.65 4.67
C TYR A 250 -1.77 -12.11 6.11
N LEU A 251 -2.36 -11.40 7.07
CA LEU A 251 -2.26 -11.75 8.48
C LEU A 251 -2.90 -13.11 8.77
N ALA A 252 -4.16 -13.31 8.33
CA ALA A 252 -4.88 -14.56 8.55
C ALA A 252 -4.17 -15.76 7.91
N GLY A 253 -3.71 -15.62 6.66
CA GLY A 253 -2.98 -16.66 5.96
C GLY A 253 -1.63 -16.98 6.61
N SER A 254 -0.91 -15.97 7.09
CA SER A 254 0.39 -16.18 7.75
C SER A 254 0.24 -16.88 9.10
N ILE A 255 -0.81 -16.57 9.87
CA ILE A 255 -1.13 -17.25 11.14
C ILE A 255 -1.38 -18.73 10.89
N ASP A 256 -2.14 -19.08 9.85
CA ASP A 256 -2.45 -20.46 9.49
C ASP A 256 -1.20 -21.29 9.20
N VAL A 257 -0.26 -20.74 8.43
CA VAL A 257 1.03 -21.39 8.13
C VAL A 257 1.84 -21.62 9.38
N VAL A 258 1.92 -20.61 10.25
CA VAL A 258 2.75 -20.67 11.47
C VAL A 258 2.18 -21.64 12.52
N ILE A 259 0.86 -21.71 12.66
CA ILE A 259 0.21 -22.66 13.58
C ILE A 259 0.46 -24.10 13.12
N HIS A 260 0.29 -24.39 11.82
CA HIS A 260 0.49 -25.74 11.28
C HIS A 260 1.96 -26.17 11.25
N ARG A 261 2.92 -25.26 11.36
CA ARG A 261 4.35 -25.61 11.52
C ARG A 261 4.65 -26.28 12.87
N ARG A 262 3.77 -26.13 13.87
CA ARG A 262 3.96 -26.68 15.23
C ARG A 262 3.38 -28.08 15.42
N ARG A 263 2.63 -28.62 14.46
CA ARG A 263 2.06 -29.98 14.48
C ARG A 263 2.82 -30.87 13.50
#